data_AF-A0AAD7M085-F1
#
_entry.id   AF-A0AAD7M085-F1
#
_cell.length_a   1.000
_cell.length_b   1.000
_cell.length_c   1.000
_cell.angle_alpha   90.00
_cell.angle_beta   90.00
_cell.angle_gamma   90.00
#
_symmetry.space_group_name_H-M   'P 1'
#
loop_
_entity.id
_entity.type
_entity.pdbx_description
1 polymer ?
#
loop_
_entity_poly.entity_id
_entity_poly.type
_entity_poly.pdbx_seq_one_letter_code
_entity_poly.pdbx_strand_id
1 'polypeptide(L)'
;MSPPGLSLIRSSSSTLSALSPFPPKHLHSKRNVTSQHRLQHLDVSRRNFALISFLSLMPSLSWPSHASAFSIGISGPKDWLKEQKKKASNFLLAPIDASRESLQSVYLLLSESGYDYTDNDLEKVQTLLRSAARDCVPQERNSFVAFQANTGVEVCTFRLIAKNASSLLGDKDPVKLKAEAMLDDLIRSFTSVSGLANGSNIQLASNRKKIVDAVMDTVSSLNKFEQGIKDCLEI
;
A
#
# COMPACT_ATOMS: atom_id res chain seq x y z
N MET A 1 27.14 -7.95 -75.52
CA MET A 1 27.50 -6.56 -75.90
C MET A 1 26.91 -5.64 -74.84
N SER A 2 27.76 -4.82 -74.20
CA SER A 2 27.40 -3.69 -73.31
C SER A 2 27.87 -2.39 -74.00
N PRO A 3 27.57 -1.16 -73.50
CA PRO A 3 26.41 -0.54 -72.81
C PRO A 3 26.01 0.74 -73.62
N PRO A 4 25.68 1.97 -73.12
CA PRO A 4 25.22 2.47 -71.81
C PRO A 4 24.05 3.52 -71.86
N GLY A 5 23.56 3.93 -70.69
CA GLY A 5 22.75 5.14 -70.50
C GLY A 5 22.56 5.50 -69.03
N LEU A 6 23.46 6.33 -68.50
CA LEU A 6 23.62 6.75 -67.10
C LEU A 6 22.51 7.66 -66.55
N SER A 7 22.21 7.55 -65.25
CA SER A 7 22.12 8.70 -64.34
C SER A 7 22.24 8.28 -62.87
N LEU A 8 23.26 8.82 -62.18
CA LEU A 8 23.45 8.86 -60.72
C LEU A 8 22.32 9.71 -60.05
N ILE A 9 22.08 9.85 -58.73
CA ILE A 9 22.87 9.99 -57.49
C ILE A 9 21.81 9.73 -56.36
N ARG A 10 22.00 9.08 -55.20
CA ARG A 10 22.78 9.53 -54.03
C ARG A 10 22.72 8.47 -52.92
N SER A 11 23.88 8.14 -52.38
CA SER A 11 24.08 7.28 -51.22
C SER A 11 23.75 8.00 -49.90
N SER A 12 23.23 7.25 -48.92
CA SER A 12 23.54 7.41 -47.49
C SER A 12 23.33 6.06 -46.78
N SER A 13 24.44 5.39 -46.45
CA SER A 13 24.50 4.32 -45.45
C SER A 13 25.26 4.86 -44.23
N SER A 14 24.74 4.65 -43.03
CA SER A 14 25.50 4.69 -41.77
C SER A 14 24.63 4.09 -40.65
N THR A 15 24.93 2.86 -40.24
CA THR A 15 25.72 2.47 -39.05
C THR A 15 25.05 2.75 -37.70
N LEU A 16 24.78 1.66 -36.99
CA LEU A 16 24.57 1.53 -35.55
C LEU A 16 25.46 2.49 -34.74
N SER A 17 24.85 3.21 -33.81
CA SER A 17 25.46 3.60 -32.53
C SER A 17 24.36 3.91 -31.53
N ALA A 18 24.32 3.09 -30.49
CA ALA A 18 23.52 3.29 -29.29
C ALA A 18 24.00 4.55 -28.54
N LEU A 19 23.07 5.42 -28.16
CA LEU A 19 23.29 6.50 -27.22
C LEU A 19 22.27 6.43 -26.07
N SER A 20 22.84 6.47 -24.87
CA SER A 20 22.30 6.37 -23.51
C SER A 20 21.31 7.51 -23.15
N PRO A 21 20.57 7.43 -22.02
CA PRO A 21 21.16 7.97 -20.79
C PRO A 21 20.82 7.16 -19.52
N PHE A 22 21.82 6.45 -18.99
CA PHE A 22 21.93 6.15 -17.57
C PHE A 22 22.29 7.42 -16.77
N PRO A 23 21.86 7.54 -15.50
CA PRO A 23 22.19 8.69 -14.67
C PRO A 23 23.68 8.69 -14.28
N PRO A 24 24.32 9.87 -14.16
CA PRO A 24 25.74 9.96 -13.88
C PRO A 24 26.08 9.65 -12.42
N LYS A 25 27.19 8.92 -12.25
CA LYS A 25 27.88 8.69 -10.98
C LYS A 25 28.30 10.02 -10.36
N HIS A 26 27.96 10.21 -9.09
CA HIS A 26 28.41 11.33 -8.27
C HIS A 26 29.93 11.28 -8.09
N LEU A 27 30.65 12.25 -8.68
CA LEU A 27 32.05 12.46 -8.40
C LEU A 27 32.17 13.28 -7.12
N HIS A 28 32.99 12.78 -6.19
CA HIS A 28 33.35 13.43 -4.95
C HIS A 28 33.94 14.84 -5.19
N SER A 29 33.25 15.87 -4.68
CA SER A 29 33.83 17.19 -4.48
C SER A 29 34.20 17.33 -3.00
N LYS A 30 35.50 17.32 -2.72
CA LYS A 30 36.06 17.72 -1.43
C LYS A 30 35.81 19.20 -1.23
N ARG A 31 34.89 19.56 -0.35
CA ARG A 31 34.80 20.91 0.21
C ARG A 31 35.32 20.85 1.64
N ASN A 32 36.54 21.36 1.83
CA ASN A 32 37.14 21.62 3.13
C ASN A 32 36.30 22.69 3.84
N VAL A 33 35.59 22.30 4.90
CA VAL A 33 35.07 23.23 5.89
C VAL A 33 35.88 23.01 7.16
N THR A 34 36.77 23.96 7.41
CA THR A 34 37.48 24.14 8.66
C THR A 34 36.45 24.45 9.76
N SER A 35 36.20 23.48 10.63
CA SER A 35 35.58 23.72 11.94
C SER A 35 36.55 23.21 13.00
N GLN A 36 37.40 24.14 13.45
CA GLN A 36 38.21 23.96 14.66
C GLN A 36 37.44 24.54 15.85
N HIS A 37 37.63 23.87 16.99
CA HIS A 37 37.22 24.22 18.35
C HIS A 37 35.72 24.00 18.64
N ARG A 38 35.31 23.22 19.65
CA ARG A 38 35.97 22.91 20.92
C ARG A 38 35.26 21.70 21.54
N LEU A 39 36.04 20.67 21.86
CA LEU A 39 35.66 19.62 22.80
C LEU A 39 35.29 20.27 24.14
N GLN A 40 34.03 20.16 24.55
CA GLN A 40 33.67 20.33 25.96
C GLN A 40 33.54 18.94 26.56
N HIS A 41 34.71 18.43 26.91
CA HIS A 41 34.92 17.37 27.88
C HIS A 41 34.32 17.85 29.21
N LEU A 42 33.14 17.35 29.56
CA LEU A 42 32.62 17.48 30.91
C LEU A 42 33.40 16.51 31.80
N ASP A 43 34.53 16.99 32.34
CA ASP A 43 35.22 16.38 33.46
C ASP A 43 34.29 16.40 34.68
N VAL A 44 33.51 15.33 34.86
CA VAL A 44 32.84 15.07 36.13
C VAL A 44 33.90 14.55 37.10
N SER A 45 34.37 15.46 37.92
CA SER A 45 35.28 15.23 39.04
C SER A 45 34.79 14.09 39.94
N ARG A 46 35.55 12.99 39.95
CA ARG A 46 35.46 11.91 40.95
C ARG A 46 35.69 12.50 42.35
N ARG A 47 34.65 12.55 43.18
CA ARG A 47 34.80 12.63 44.64
C ARG A 47 34.48 11.28 45.25
N ASN A 48 35.55 10.58 45.56
CA ASN A 48 35.60 9.46 46.48
C ASN A 48 35.32 10.00 47.89
N PHE A 49 34.23 9.58 48.55
CA PHE A 49 34.13 9.69 50.01
C PHE A 49 33.24 8.58 50.59
N ALA A 50 33.92 7.68 51.31
CA ALA A 50 33.55 6.95 52.51
C ALA A 50 32.15 6.30 52.61
N LEU A 51 32.20 4.97 52.74
CA LEU A 51 31.18 4.10 53.33
C LEU A 51 30.81 4.58 54.74
N ILE A 52 29.50 4.74 54.98
CA ILE A 52 28.94 4.68 56.34
C ILE A 52 27.72 3.76 56.25
N SER A 53 27.89 2.53 56.73
CA SER A 53 26.78 1.60 57.01
C SER A 53 26.12 2.02 58.32
N PHE A 54 24.80 2.21 58.31
CA PHE A 54 23.98 2.09 59.52
C PHE A 54 22.84 1.12 59.24
N LEU A 55 22.88 0.01 59.97
CA LEU A 55 21.79 -0.94 60.13
C LEU A 55 20.62 -0.25 60.86
N SER A 56 19.43 -0.30 60.29
CA SER A 56 18.18 -0.25 61.06
C SER A 56 17.16 -1.21 60.45
N LEU A 57 16.54 -1.98 61.35
CA LEU A 57 15.62 -3.08 61.11
C LEU A 57 14.25 -2.59 60.53
N MET A 58 13.68 -3.40 59.63
CA MET A 58 12.32 -3.37 59.07
C MET A 58 11.22 -3.63 60.14
N PRO A 59 9.89 -3.52 59.89
CA PRO A 59 9.17 -3.23 58.63
C PRO A 59 8.01 -2.20 58.77
N SER A 60 7.70 -1.44 57.71
CA SER A 60 6.34 -0.92 57.51
C SER A 60 5.96 -1.01 56.04
N LEU A 61 5.19 -2.04 55.72
CA LEU A 61 4.44 -2.19 54.49
C LEU A 61 3.33 -1.14 54.46
N SER A 62 3.66 0.08 54.05
CA SER A 62 2.67 1.02 53.52
C SER A 62 2.79 1.02 52.01
N TRP A 63 1.93 0.23 51.37
CA TRP A 63 1.65 0.34 49.94
C TRP A 63 1.36 1.82 49.64
N PRO A 64 2.06 2.47 48.70
CA PRO A 64 1.60 3.74 48.19
C PRO A 64 0.21 3.50 47.59
N SER A 65 -0.78 4.22 48.12
CA SER A 65 -2.11 4.33 47.55
C SER A 65 -2.01 4.52 46.03
N HIS A 66 -2.82 3.79 45.27
CA HIS A 66 -2.91 3.96 43.82
C HIS A 66 -3.05 5.47 43.53
N ALA A 67 -2.04 6.04 42.88
CA ALA A 67 -2.14 7.36 42.33
C ALA A 67 -3.16 7.29 41.19
N SER A 68 -4.42 7.53 41.51
CA SER A 68 -5.45 7.85 40.52
C SER A 68 -5.07 9.21 39.93
N ALA A 69 -4.20 9.19 38.92
CA ALA A 69 -3.97 10.33 38.06
C ALA A 69 -5.26 10.52 37.25
N PHE A 70 -6.15 11.37 37.76
CA PHE A 70 -7.23 11.92 36.96
C PHE A 70 -6.56 12.70 35.81
N SER A 71 -6.59 12.14 34.60
CA SER A 71 -6.13 12.81 33.39
C SER A 71 -7.04 14.00 33.12
N ILE A 72 -6.68 15.15 33.69
CA ILE A 72 -7.34 16.42 33.42
C ILE A 72 -7.02 16.79 31.95
N GLY A 73 -8.02 16.62 31.07
CA GLY A 73 -8.16 17.31 29.79
C GLY A 73 -7.17 17.02 28.64
N ILE A 74 -6.04 16.34 28.85
CA ILE A 74 -5.08 16.04 27.77
C ILE A 74 -5.17 14.55 27.42
N SER A 75 -5.86 14.27 26.32
CA SER A 75 -5.83 12.98 25.62
C SER A 75 -4.37 12.52 25.48
N GLY A 76 -4.05 11.31 25.94
CA GLY A 76 -2.69 10.79 25.89
C GLY A 76 -2.18 10.71 24.44
N PRO A 77 -0.86 10.60 24.18
CA PRO A 77 -0.33 10.57 22.81
C PRO A 77 -0.99 9.52 21.90
N LYS A 78 -1.35 8.36 22.46
CA LYS A 78 -2.08 7.31 21.74
C LYS A 78 -3.50 7.73 21.34
N ASP A 79 -4.23 8.36 22.24
CA ASP A 79 -5.60 8.80 22.01
C ASP A 79 -5.63 10.01 21.06
N TRP A 80 -4.65 10.91 21.17
CA TRP A 80 -4.42 11.97 20.18
C TRP A 80 -4.18 11.39 18.78
N LEU A 81 -3.34 10.34 18.65
CA LEU A 81 -3.10 9.67 17.37
C LEU A 81 -4.36 8.97 16.83
N LYS A 82 -5.19 8.37 17.70
CA LYS A 82 -6.49 7.80 17.29
C LYS A 82 -7.36 8.88 16.64
N GLU A 83 -7.49 10.04 17.28
CA GLU A 83 -8.28 11.16 16.76
C GLU A 83 -7.73 11.70 15.43
N GLN A 84 -6.41 11.72 15.24
CA GLN A 84 -5.82 12.11 13.96
C GLN A 84 -6.15 11.11 12.85
N LYS A 85 -6.11 9.79 13.13
CA LYS A 85 -6.49 8.78 12.15
C LYS A 85 -7.97 8.84 11.79
N LYS A 86 -8.85 9.07 12.78
CA LYS A 86 -10.29 9.31 12.54
C LYS A 86 -10.49 10.49 11.59
N LYS A 87 -9.81 11.62 11.82
CA LYS A 87 -9.87 12.80 10.95
C LYS A 87 -9.32 12.56 9.55
N ALA A 88 -8.29 11.73 9.43
CA ALA A 88 -7.68 11.38 8.15
C ALA A 88 -8.36 10.18 7.44
N SER A 89 -9.43 9.62 8.01
CA SER A 89 -10.08 8.40 7.52
C SER A 89 -10.51 8.46 6.07
N ASN A 90 -11.03 9.61 5.60
CA ASN A 90 -11.41 9.79 4.19
C ASN A 90 -10.26 9.50 3.21
N PHE A 91 -9.02 9.81 3.58
CA PHE A 91 -7.85 9.50 2.74
C PHE A 91 -7.52 8.01 2.73
N LEU A 92 -7.81 7.29 3.81
CA LEU A 92 -7.66 5.84 3.88
C LEU A 92 -8.75 5.11 3.09
N LEU A 93 -9.96 5.66 3.04
CA LEU A 93 -11.10 5.07 2.34
C LEU A 93 -11.13 5.40 0.84
N ALA A 94 -10.52 6.50 0.39
CA ALA A 94 -10.57 6.93 -1.01
C ALA A 94 -10.15 5.86 -2.04
N PRO A 95 -9.09 5.04 -1.83
CA PRO A 95 -8.77 3.96 -2.76
C PRO A 95 -9.83 2.85 -2.81
N ILE A 96 -10.53 2.60 -1.69
CA ILE A 96 -11.66 1.66 -1.62
C ILE A 96 -12.81 2.20 -2.47
N ASP A 97 -13.11 3.49 -2.33
CA ASP A 97 -14.19 4.13 -3.09
C ASP A 97 -13.93 4.12 -4.59
N ALA A 98 -12.72 4.48 -5.03
CA ALA A 98 -12.33 4.44 -6.43
C ALA A 98 -12.42 3.02 -7.04
N SER A 99 -12.06 1.99 -6.27
CA SER A 99 -12.21 0.60 -6.69
C SER A 99 -13.68 0.20 -6.82
N ARG A 100 -14.52 0.63 -5.87
CA ARG A 100 -15.98 0.39 -5.91
C ARG A 100 -16.63 1.04 -7.13
N GLU A 101 -16.30 2.28 -7.44
CA GLU A 101 -16.81 2.99 -8.62
C GLU A 101 -16.43 2.27 -9.91
N SER A 102 -15.19 1.79 -10.00
CA SER A 102 -14.72 1.02 -11.16
C SER A 102 -15.51 -0.29 -11.31
N LEU A 103 -15.73 -1.03 -10.21
CA LEU A 103 -16.53 -2.28 -10.21
C LEU A 103 -18.00 -2.03 -10.56
N GLN A 104 -18.61 -0.97 -10.02
CA GLN A 104 -19.98 -0.58 -10.34
C GLN A 104 -20.13 -0.19 -11.81
N SER A 105 -19.14 0.50 -12.38
CA SER A 105 -19.12 0.81 -13.81
C SER A 105 -19.12 -0.47 -14.66
N VAL A 106 -18.33 -1.49 -14.26
CA VAL A 106 -18.34 -2.81 -14.94
C VAL A 106 -19.72 -3.47 -14.82
N TYR A 107 -20.30 -3.46 -13.62
CA TYR A 107 -21.63 -4.03 -13.40
C TYR A 107 -22.67 -3.39 -14.32
N LEU A 108 -22.69 -2.06 -14.43
CA LEU A 108 -23.63 -1.34 -15.29
C LEU A 108 -23.44 -1.70 -16.77
N LEU A 109 -22.19 -1.70 -17.26
CA LEU A 109 -21.88 -2.07 -18.65
C LEU A 109 -22.31 -3.50 -18.99
N LEU A 110 -22.12 -4.45 -18.07
CA LEU A 110 -22.42 -5.87 -18.31
C LEU A 110 -23.89 -6.24 -18.02
N SER A 111 -24.63 -5.40 -17.29
CA SER A 111 -26.03 -5.64 -16.94
C SER A 111 -27.01 -5.09 -17.98
N GLU A 112 -26.55 -4.30 -18.94
CA GLU A 112 -27.39 -3.77 -20.01
C GLU A 112 -27.80 -4.90 -20.99
N SER A 113 -29.02 -5.40 -20.82
CA SER A 113 -29.56 -6.50 -21.62
C SER A 113 -29.93 -6.05 -23.03
N GLY A 114 -29.50 -6.80 -24.05
CA GLY A 114 -29.84 -6.53 -25.45
C GLY A 114 -28.79 -5.74 -26.24
N TYR A 115 -27.68 -5.40 -25.59
CA TYR A 115 -26.55 -4.73 -26.22
C TYR A 115 -25.64 -5.73 -26.96
N ASP A 116 -25.29 -5.42 -28.20
CA ASP A 116 -24.25 -6.13 -28.94
C ASP A 116 -22.91 -5.49 -28.56
N TYR A 117 -22.12 -6.21 -27.75
CA TYR A 117 -20.90 -5.65 -27.16
C TYR A 117 -19.83 -5.45 -28.23
N THR A 118 -19.45 -4.19 -28.45
CA THR A 118 -18.35 -3.86 -29.35
C THR A 118 -17.01 -4.17 -28.70
N ASP A 119 -15.96 -4.33 -29.50
CA ASP A 119 -14.59 -4.51 -28.99
C ASP A 119 -14.18 -3.38 -28.03
N ASN A 120 -14.69 -2.16 -28.24
CA ASN A 120 -14.45 -1.02 -27.35
C ASN A 120 -15.05 -1.22 -25.96
N ASP A 121 -16.23 -1.84 -25.86
CA ASP A 121 -16.87 -2.11 -24.57
C ASP A 121 -16.17 -3.23 -23.81
N LEU A 122 -15.67 -4.22 -24.55
CA LEU A 122 -14.83 -5.27 -23.99
C LEU A 122 -13.52 -4.70 -23.42
N GLU A 123 -12.86 -3.81 -24.16
CA GLU A 123 -11.66 -3.11 -23.71
C GLU A 123 -11.93 -2.23 -22.48
N LYS A 124 -13.07 -1.52 -22.46
CA LYS A 124 -13.51 -0.74 -21.29
C LYS A 124 -13.71 -1.62 -20.06
N VAL A 125 -14.40 -2.76 -20.19
CA VAL A 125 -14.60 -3.71 -19.08
C VAL A 125 -13.27 -4.18 -18.52
N GLN A 126 -12.33 -4.58 -19.38
CA GLN A 126 -10.99 -5.00 -18.94
C GLN A 126 -10.21 -3.87 -18.27
N THR A 127 -10.29 -2.66 -18.81
CA THR A 127 -9.62 -1.47 -18.27
C THR A 127 -10.17 -1.11 -16.90
N LEU A 128 -11.50 -1.14 -16.72
CA LEU A 128 -12.14 -0.88 -15.44
C LEU A 128 -11.81 -1.94 -14.39
N LEU A 129 -11.81 -3.23 -14.76
CA LEU A 129 -11.41 -4.30 -13.85
C LEU A 129 -9.93 -4.19 -13.44
N ARG A 130 -9.04 -3.86 -14.39
CA ARG A 130 -7.62 -3.60 -14.10
C ARG A 130 -7.45 -2.37 -13.20
N SER A 131 -8.23 -1.31 -13.42
CA SER A 131 -8.26 -0.11 -12.58
C SER A 131 -8.73 -0.44 -11.16
N ALA A 132 -9.83 -1.19 -11.03
CA ALA A 132 -10.38 -1.61 -9.74
C ALA A 132 -9.38 -2.45 -8.93
N ALA A 133 -8.65 -3.35 -9.60
CA ALA A 133 -7.67 -4.23 -8.99
C ALA A 133 -6.27 -3.60 -8.84
N ARG A 134 -6.03 -2.39 -9.36
CA ARG A 134 -4.70 -1.74 -9.36
C ARG A 134 -4.12 -1.65 -7.95
N ASP A 135 -4.96 -1.35 -6.99
CA ASP A 135 -4.59 -1.18 -5.59
C ASP A 135 -4.36 -2.50 -4.85
N CYS A 136 -4.57 -3.64 -5.53
CA CYS A 136 -4.38 -4.96 -4.94
C CYS A 136 -4.17 -6.02 -6.04
N VAL A 137 -3.19 -5.80 -6.95
CA VAL A 137 -2.93 -6.71 -8.07
C VAL A 137 -2.48 -8.08 -7.52
N PRO A 138 -3.17 -9.18 -7.87
CA PRO A 138 -2.68 -10.52 -7.63
C PRO A 138 -1.39 -10.68 -8.43
N GLN A 139 -0.27 -10.81 -7.71
CA GLN A 139 1.04 -10.91 -8.32
C GLN A 139 1.11 -12.16 -9.22
N GLU A 140 1.22 -11.98 -10.53
CA GLU A 140 1.67 -13.05 -11.43
C GLU A 140 3.04 -13.50 -10.92
N ARG A 141 3.09 -14.76 -10.44
CA ARG A 141 4.19 -15.33 -9.64
C ARG A 141 5.55 -15.45 -10.34
N ASN A 142 5.69 -14.89 -11.54
CA ASN A 142 6.85 -15.05 -12.42
C ASN A 142 7.57 -13.73 -12.76
N SER A 143 7.15 -12.58 -12.22
CA SER A 143 7.76 -11.28 -12.57
C SER A 143 8.81 -10.83 -11.54
N PHE A 144 9.83 -10.10 -11.99
CA PHE A 144 10.86 -9.43 -11.19
C PHE A 144 10.27 -8.57 -10.02
N VAL A 145 9.00 -8.15 -10.14
CA VAL A 145 8.27 -7.44 -9.08
C VAL A 145 7.91 -8.36 -7.90
N ALA A 146 7.76 -9.67 -8.09
CA ALA A 146 7.61 -10.65 -7.01
C ALA A 146 8.87 -10.78 -6.15
N PHE A 147 10.04 -10.68 -6.77
CA PHE A 147 11.30 -10.65 -6.05
C PHE A 147 11.45 -9.35 -5.22
N GLN A 148 10.98 -8.21 -5.74
CA GLN A 148 10.97 -6.94 -5.00
C GLN A 148 9.87 -6.89 -3.91
N ALA A 149 8.73 -7.54 -4.12
CA ALA A 149 7.67 -7.65 -3.12
C ALA A 149 8.13 -8.44 -1.87
N ASN A 150 8.98 -9.45 -2.08
CA ASN A 150 9.67 -10.15 -0.99
C ASN A 150 10.70 -9.26 -0.25
N THR A 151 11.05 -8.07 -0.75
CA THR A 151 11.99 -7.13 -0.11
C THR A 151 11.32 -6.06 0.78
N GLY A 152 10.08 -6.29 1.23
CA GLY A 152 9.39 -5.39 2.17
C GLY A 152 8.60 -4.27 1.51
N VAL A 153 8.32 -4.37 0.20
CA VAL A 153 7.43 -3.47 -0.52
C VAL A 153 6.04 -4.10 -0.57
N GLU A 154 5.07 -3.52 0.14
CA GLU A 154 3.68 -3.98 0.07
C GLU A 154 3.08 -3.64 -1.30
N VAL A 155 2.69 -4.68 -2.04
CA VAL A 155 2.17 -4.57 -3.42
C VAL A 155 0.69 -4.17 -3.47
N CYS A 156 -0.02 -4.32 -2.35
CA CYS A 156 -1.43 -3.99 -2.25
C CYS A 156 -1.63 -2.79 -1.30
N THR A 157 -2.13 -1.69 -1.86
CA THR A 157 -2.55 -0.49 -1.13
C THR A 157 -3.56 -0.81 -0.02
N PHE A 158 -4.49 -1.77 -0.23
CA PHE A 158 -5.42 -2.16 0.83
C PHE A 158 -4.73 -2.82 2.03
N ARG A 159 -3.58 -3.48 1.83
CA ARG A 159 -2.75 -4.00 2.94
C ARG A 159 -2.11 -2.87 3.74
N LEU A 160 -1.62 -1.84 3.06
CA LEU A 160 -1.11 -0.63 3.70
C LEU A 160 -2.20 0.09 4.48
N ILE A 161 -3.41 0.18 3.93
CA ILE A 161 -4.58 0.77 4.60
C ILE A 161 -4.94 -0.02 5.86
N ALA A 162 -5.03 -1.36 5.78
CA ALA A 162 -5.35 -2.21 6.93
C ALA A 162 -4.31 -2.09 8.05
N LYS A 163 -3.02 -2.08 7.69
CA LYS A 163 -1.93 -1.87 8.66
C LYS A 163 -1.95 -0.47 9.24
N ASN A 164 -2.23 0.55 8.43
CA ASN A 164 -2.35 1.92 8.93
C ASN A 164 -3.52 2.03 9.91
N ALA A 165 -4.72 1.57 9.56
CA ALA A 165 -5.90 1.64 10.42
C ALA A 165 -5.67 0.92 11.75
N SER A 166 -5.14 -0.31 11.70
CA SER A 166 -4.96 -1.15 12.88
C SER A 166 -3.70 -0.89 13.71
N SER A 167 -2.79 0.01 13.31
CA SER A 167 -1.48 0.14 13.99
C SER A 167 -1.51 0.65 15.43
N LEU A 168 -2.66 1.12 15.94
CA LEU A 168 -2.84 1.50 17.35
C LEU A 168 -3.49 0.38 18.20
N LEU A 169 -3.95 -0.69 17.54
CA LEU A 169 -4.50 -1.89 18.15
C LEU A 169 -3.40 -2.87 18.52
N GLY A 170 -3.67 -3.76 19.46
CA GLY A 170 -2.76 -4.86 19.80
C GLY A 170 -2.69 -5.91 18.69
N ASP A 171 -1.61 -6.67 18.60
CA ASP A 171 -1.45 -7.69 17.56
C ASP A 171 -2.47 -8.83 17.63
N LYS A 172 -3.04 -9.07 18.81
CA LYS A 172 -4.09 -10.07 19.03
C LYS A 172 -5.49 -9.44 19.16
N ASP A 173 -5.62 -8.18 18.79
CA ASP A 173 -6.90 -7.49 18.83
C ASP A 173 -7.87 -8.14 17.82
N PRO A 174 -9.08 -8.56 18.24
CA PRO A 174 -10.01 -9.25 17.35
C PRO A 174 -10.47 -8.36 16.18
N VAL A 175 -10.51 -7.04 16.34
CA VAL A 175 -10.89 -6.11 15.27
C VAL A 175 -9.81 -6.08 14.18
N LYS A 176 -8.53 -6.03 14.59
CA LYS A 176 -7.38 -6.11 13.67
C LYS A 176 -7.40 -7.43 12.90
N LEU A 177 -7.52 -8.56 13.59
CA LEU A 177 -7.52 -9.89 12.96
C LEU A 177 -8.70 -10.07 11.99
N LYS A 178 -9.87 -9.55 12.33
CA LYS A 178 -11.05 -9.58 11.47
C LYS A 178 -10.85 -8.74 10.20
N ALA A 179 -10.28 -7.53 10.32
CA ALA A 179 -9.99 -6.67 9.18
C ALA A 179 -8.93 -7.30 8.24
N GLU A 180 -7.92 -7.97 8.79
CA GLU A 180 -6.93 -8.72 8.01
C GLU A 180 -7.56 -9.91 7.26
N ALA A 181 -8.45 -10.66 7.90
CA ALA A 181 -9.18 -11.75 7.24
C ALA A 181 -10.07 -11.23 6.09
N MET A 182 -10.78 -10.12 6.31
CA MET A 182 -11.59 -9.45 5.27
C MET A 182 -10.74 -8.98 4.09
N LEU A 183 -9.52 -8.50 4.34
CA LEU A 183 -8.58 -8.13 3.29
C LEU A 183 -8.16 -9.35 2.45
N ASP A 184 -7.84 -10.48 3.09
CA ASP A 184 -7.45 -11.68 2.37
C ASP A 184 -8.60 -12.25 1.52
N ASP A 185 -9.84 -12.13 2.01
CA ASP A 185 -11.05 -12.44 1.23
C ASP A 185 -11.22 -11.49 0.04
N LEU A 186 -11.02 -10.19 0.23
CA LEU A 186 -11.07 -9.20 -0.85
C LEU A 186 -10.02 -9.48 -1.94
N ILE A 187 -8.78 -9.78 -1.55
CA ILE A 187 -7.71 -10.16 -2.48
C ILE A 187 -8.10 -11.39 -3.30
N ARG A 188 -8.70 -12.40 -2.66
CA ARG A 188 -9.17 -13.61 -3.32
C ARG A 188 -10.27 -13.30 -4.34
N SER A 189 -11.22 -12.43 -3.98
CA SER A 189 -12.29 -11.99 -4.88
C SER A 189 -11.74 -11.23 -6.10
N PHE A 190 -10.79 -10.30 -5.91
CA PHE A 190 -10.11 -9.63 -7.03
C PHE A 190 -9.36 -10.59 -7.96
N THR A 191 -8.71 -11.61 -7.37
CA THR A 191 -8.03 -12.66 -8.14
C THR A 191 -9.02 -13.46 -8.98
N SER A 192 -10.17 -13.81 -8.40
CA SER A 192 -11.24 -14.55 -9.08
C SER A 192 -11.82 -13.76 -10.27
N VAL A 193 -12.24 -12.51 -10.05
CA VAL A 193 -12.85 -11.69 -11.11
C VAL A 193 -11.84 -11.38 -12.23
N SER A 194 -10.56 -11.16 -11.89
CA SER A 194 -9.50 -10.94 -12.87
C SER A 194 -9.21 -12.20 -13.70
N GLY A 195 -9.19 -13.37 -13.07
CA GLY A 195 -9.06 -14.66 -13.77
C GLY A 195 -10.22 -14.93 -14.73
N LEU A 196 -11.45 -14.65 -14.31
CA LEU A 196 -12.64 -14.79 -15.16
C LEU A 196 -12.62 -13.81 -16.34
N ALA A 197 -12.25 -12.55 -16.11
CA ALA A 197 -12.24 -11.53 -17.15
C ALA A 197 -11.15 -11.74 -18.21
N ASN A 198 -9.99 -12.28 -17.83
CA ASN A 198 -8.92 -12.60 -18.77
C ASN A 198 -9.16 -13.91 -19.53
N GLY A 199 -9.86 -14.89 -18.92
CA GLY A 199 -10.04 -16.23 -19.48
C GLY A 199 -11.35 -16.46 -20.24
N SER A 200 -12.34 -15.57 -20.11
CA SER A 200 -13.70 -15.81 -20.63
C SER A 200 -14.02 -14.96 -21.85
N ASN A 201 -14.74 -15.53 -22.83
CA ASN A 201 -15.33 -14.76 -23.93
C ASN A 201 -16.57 -13.99 -23.42
N ILE A 202 -16.43 -12.68 -23.21
CA ILE A 202 -17.48 -11.76 -22.72
C ILE A 202 -18.65 -11.64 -23.72
N GLN A 203 -18.49 -11.99 -24.99
CA GLN A 203 -19.62 -12.02 -25.94
C GLN A 203 -20.67 -13.09 -25.58
N LEU A 204 -20.28 -14.13 -24.83
CA LEU A 204 -21.21 -15.16 -24.38
C LEU A 204 -22.00 -14.68 -23.14
N ALA A 205 -23.33 -14.69 -23.25
CA ALA A 205 -24.21 -14.24 -22.16
C ALA A 205 -23.97 -14.96 -20.83
N SER A 206 -23.68 -16.26 -20.85
CA SER A 206 -23.38 -17.04 -19.64
C SER A 206 -22.06 -16.62 -18.98
N ASN A 207 -21.06 -16.22 -19.77
CA ASN A 207 -19.79 -15.69 -19.24
C ASN A 207 -19.98 -14.28 -18.66
N ARG A 208 -20.76 -13.41 -19.32
CA ARG A 208 -21.12 -12.10 -18.76
C ARG A 208 -21.77 -12.25 -17.40
N LYS A 209 -22.75 -13.14 -17.29
CA LYS A 209 -23.42 -13.42 -16.02
C LYS A 209 -22.42 -13.84 -14.93
N LYS A 210 -21.49 -14.74 -15.23
CA LYS A 210 -20.43 -15.15 -14.28
C LYS A 210 -19.54 -13.98 -13.86
N ILE A 211 -19.16 -13.10 -14.79
CA ILE A 211 -18.34 -11.93 -14.48
C ILE A 211 -19.14 -10.95 -13.61
N VAL A 212 -20.41 -10.69 -13.93
CA VAL A 212 -21.30 -9.85 -13.13
C VAL A 212 -21.45 -10.40 -11.71
N ASP A 213 -21.72 -11.70 -11.57
CA ASP A 213 -21.84 -12.36 -10.27
C ASP A 213 -20.52 -12.21 -9.47
N ALA A 214 -19.36 -12.43 -10.11
CA ALA A 214 -18.05 -12.26 -9.48
C ALA A 214 -17.71 -10.80 -9.12
N VAL A 215 -18.16 -9.83 -9.92
CA VAL A 215 -18.05 -8.39 -9.62
C VAL A 215 -18.86 -8.07 -8.38
N MET A 216 -20.09 -8.58 -8.28
CA MET A 216 -20.96 -8.38 -7.10
C MET A 216 -20.35 -9.01 -5.83
N ASP A 217 -19.78 -10.20 -5.93
CA ASP A 217 -19.05 -10.83 -4.83
C ASP A 217 -17.83 -10.00 -4.39
N THR A 218 -17.13 -9.41 -5.36
CA THR A 218 -15.98 -8.51 -5.10
C THR A 218 -16.42 -7.23 -4.42
N VAL A 219 -17.51 -6.59 -4.87
CA VAL A 219 -18.09 -5.40 -4.22
C VAL A 219 -18.54 -5.73 -2.80
N SER A 220 -19.17 -6.88 -2.57
CA SER A 220 -19.57 -7.33 -1.23
C SER A 220 -18.36 -7.51 -0.31
N SER A 221 -17.29 -8.13 -0.83
CA SER A 221 -16.02 -8.29 -0.11
C SER A 221 -15.37 -6.93 0.21
N LEU A 222 -15.43 -5.98 -0.74
CA LEU A 222 -14.87 -4.63 -0.60
C LEU A 222 -15.61 -3.84 0.48
N ASN A 223 -16.94 -3.92 0.53
CA ASN A 223 -17.75 -3.28 1.56
C ASN A 223 -17.48 -3.87 2.95
N LYS A 224 -17.29 -5.19 3.06
CA LYS A 224 -16.89 -5.83 4.32
C LYS A 224 -15.50 -5.35 4.77
N PHE A 225 -14.54 -5.29 3.85
CA PHE A 225 -13.21 -4.76 4.13
C PHE A 225 -13.25 -3.31 4.61
N GLU A 226 -13.99 -2.45 3.91
CA GLU A 226 -14.22 -1.06 4.32
C GLU A 226 -14.78 -0.97 5.74
N GLN A 227 -15.79 -1.80 6.07
CA GLN A 227 -16.33 -1.85 7.43
C GLN A 227 -15.27 -2.29 8.44
N GLY A 228 -14.41 -3.26 8.11
CA GLY A 228 -13.29 -3.66 8.96
C GLY A 228 -12.29 -2.52 9.21
N ILE A 229 -12.04 -1.67 8.20
CA ILE A 229 -11.22 -0.45 8.35
C ILE A 229 -11.91 0.56 9.26
N LYS A 230 -13.20 0.80 9.06
CA LYS A 230 -14.01 1.69 9.92
C LYS A 230 -14.04 1.21 11.38
N ASP A 231 -14.22 -0.09 11.60
CA ASP A 231 -14.15 -0.72 12.92
C ASP A 231 -12.77 -0.50 13.58
N CYS A 232 -11.67 -0.64 12.82
CA CYS A 232 -10.31 -0.36 13.33
C CYS A 232 -10.10 1.11 13.72
N LEU A 233 -10.79 2.02 13.02
CA LEU A 233 -10.73 3.46 13.24
C LEU A 233 -11.76 3.95 14.26
N GLU A 234 -12.70 3.09 14.70
CA GLU A 234 -13.84 3.45 15.54
C GLU A 234 -14.71 4.58 14.93
N ILE A 235 -15.04 4.47 13.64
CA ILE A 235 -15.89 5.42 12.88
C ILE A 235 -17.08 4.75 12.19
#